data_AF-A0A7S0A6I6-F1
#
_entry.id   AF-A0A7S0A6I6-F1
#
_cell.length_a   1.000
_cell.length_b   1.000
_cell.length_c   1.000
_cell.angle_alpha   90.00
_cell.angle_beta   90.00
_cell.angle_gamma   90.00
#
_symmetry.space_group_name_H-M   'P 1'
#
loop_
_entity.id
_entity.type
_entity.pdbx_description
1 polymer ?
#
loop_
_entity_poly.entity_id
_entity_poly.type
_entity_poly.pdbx_seq_one_letter_code
_entity_poly.pdbx_strand_id
1 'polypeptide(L)'
;IAKDRAMEPLLRVGDSFTVNFLEEGKSLGLMKHFLQKFAPGADRLAGIEAFPGSNGAAVLREACAYLECRILSRMDCSDHWVSFAEVTGGNVARSEAQTAVHHRKVGTYY
;
A
#
# COMPACT_ATOMS: atom_id res chain seq x y z
N ILE A 1 6.08 7.95 -3.70
CA ILE A 1 4.97 8.51 -2.88
C ILE A 1 4.73 9.94 -3.34
N ALA A 2 3.53 10.30 -3.78
CA ALA A 2 3.22 11.68 -4.18
C ALA A 2 3.29 12.64 -2.99
N LYS A 3 3.84 13.84 -3.21
CA LYS A 3 3.87 14.92 -2.22
C LYS A 3 2.45 15.46 -1.95
N ASP A 4 2.27 16.08 -0.78
CA ASP A 4 1.02 16.72 -0.34
C ASP A 4 -0.22 15.82 -0.29
N ARG A 5 -0.01 14.50 -0.32
CA ARG A 5 -1.06 13.51 -0.08
C ARG A 5 -1.06 13.11 1.39
N ALA A 6 -2.24 12.77 1.92
CA ALA A 6 -2.41 12.39 3.32
C ALA A 6 -1.54 11.20 3.78
N MET A 7 -1.03 10.37 2.86
CA MET A 7 -0.11 9.27 3.16
C MET A 7 1.35 9.71 3.29
N GLU A 8 1.73 10.86 2.73
CA GLU A 8 3.12 11.34 2.71
C GLU A 8 3.71 11.49 4.13
N PRO A 9 2.99 12.07 5.12
CA PRO A 9 3.53 12.24 6.47
C PRO A 9 3.74 10.91 7.22
N LEU A 10 3.08 9.83 6.78
CA LEU A 10 3.14 8.50 7.40
C LEU A 10 4.30 7.63 6.87
N LEU A 11 5.06 8.15 5.93
CA LEU A 11 6.09 7.40 5.19
C LEU A 11 7.42 8.17 5.21
N ARG A 12 7.86 8.59 6.39
CA ARG A 12 9.16 9.23 6.63
C ARG A 12 10.23 8.19 6.98
N VAL A 13 11.49 8.62 6.97
CA VAL A 13 12.61 7.76 7.37
C VAL A 13 12.39 7.28 8.80
N GLY A 14 12.53 5.97 9.02
CA GLY A 14 12.26 5.31 10.29
C GLY A 14 10.85 4.74 10.42
N ASP A 15 9.88 5.25 9.66
CA ASP A 15 8.50 4.75 9.68
C ASP A 15 8.41 3.36 9.06
N SER A 16 7.42 2.60 9.52
CA SER A 16 7.11 1.26 9.03
C SER A 16 5.80 1.24 8.26
N PHE A 17 5.74 0.41 7.23
CA PHE A 17 4.56 0.25 6.39
C PHE A 17 4.43 -1.19 5.90
N THR A 18 3.24 -1.54 5.40
CA THR A 18 2.98 -2.85 4.80
C THR A 18 2.60 -2.69 3.34
N VAL A 19 3.28 -3.43 2.47
CA VAL A 19 2.87 -3.61 1.07
C VAL A 19 1.94 -4.81 1.00
N ASN A 20 0.68 -4.57 0.67
CA ASN A 20 -0.33 -5.62 0.52
C ASN A 20 -0.47 -5.96 -0.98
N PHE A 21 -0.29 -7.22 -1.34
CA PHE A 21 -0.42 -7.72 -2.71
C PHE A 21 -1.84 -8.25 -2.91
N LEU A 22 -2.54 -7.72 -3.90
CA LEU A 22 -3.93 -8.08 -4.17
C LEU A 22 -4.00 -9.19 -5.20
N GLU A 23 -4.99 -10.06 -5.07
CA GLU A 23 -5.23 -11.16 -6.02
C GLU A 23 -5.97 -10.67 -7.27
N GLU A 24 -5.61 -11.24 -8.42
CA GLU A 24 -6.30 -10.99 -9.68
C GLU A 24 -7.80 -11.32 -9.59
N GLY A 25 -8.64 -10.48 -10.21
CA GLY A 25 -10.10 -10.62 -10.13
C GLY A 25 -10.73 -10.16 -8.80
N LYS A 26 -9.94 -9.95 -7.73
CA LYS A 26 -10.44 -9.52 -6.40
C LYS A 26 -10.00 -8.11 -5.99
N SER A 27 -9.13 -7.46 -6.77
CA SER A 27 -8.55 -6.16 -6.42
C SER A 27 -9.49 -4.95 -6.60
N LEU A 28 -10.57 -5.07 -7.40
CA LEU A 28 -11.40 -3.92 -7.78
C LEU A 28 -12.13 -3.26 -6.60
N GLY A 29 -12.60 -4.06 -5.64
CA GLY A 29 -13.29 -3.54 -4.44
C GLY A 29 -12.38 -2.68 -3.59
N LEU A 30 -11.22 -3.24 -3.21
CA LEU A 30 -10.18 -2.53 -2.46
C LEU A 30 -9.66 -1.30 -3.22
N MET A 31 -9.45 -1.41 -4.53
CA MET A 31 -9.03 -0.28 -5.35
C MET A 31 -10.05 0.87 -5.31
N LYS A 32 -11.35 0.58 -5.49
CA LYS A 32 -12.40 1.60 -5.40
C LYS A 32 -12.44 2.25 -4.01
N HIS A 33 -12.30 1.44 -2.96
CA HIS A 33 -12.29 1.93 -1.58
C HIS A 33 -11.13 2.90 -1.33
N PHE A 34 -9.89 2.55 -1.69
CA PHE A 34 -8.73 3.40 -1.41
C PHE A 34 -8.57 4.59 -2.36
N LEU A 35 -9.24 4.57 -3.53
CA LEU A 35 -9.27 5.70 -4.47
C LEU A 35 -10.37 6.73 -4.17
N GLN A 36 -11.32 6.42 -3.28
CA GLN A 36 -12.36 7.37 -2.90
C GLN A 36 -11.78 8.55 -2.10
N LYS A 37 -12.54 9.65 -2.03
CA LYS A 37 -12.17 10.80 -1.20
C LYS A 37 -12.50 10.50 0.26
N PHE A 38 -11.50 10.58 1.13
CA PHE A 38 -11.68 10.51 2.57
C PHE A 38 -11.71 11.92 3.16
N ALA A 39 -12.64 12.17 4.09
CA ALA A 39 -12.63 13.39 4.89
C ALA A 39 -11.35 13.45 5.76
N PRO A 40 -10.88 14.65 6.14
CA PRO A 40 -9.76 14.77 7.08
C PRO A 40 -10.01 13.98 8.37
N GLY A 41 -9.06 13.16 8.78
CA GLY A 41 -9.16 12.32 9.99
C GLY A 41 -10.08 11.10 9.88
N ALA A 42 -10.74 10.86 8.74
CA ALA A 42 -11.55 9.67 8.55
C ALA A 42 -10.69 8.39 8.55
N ASP A 43 -11.23 7.33 9.14
CA ASP A 43 -10.61 6.01 9.09
C ASP A 43 -10.64 5.46 7.66
N ARG A 44 -9.44 5.31 7.08
CA ARG A 44 -9.25 4.82 5.70
C ARG A 44 -9.44 3.31 5.58
N LEU A 45 -9.48 2.58 6.69
CA LEU A 45 -9.68 1.14 6.73
C LEU A 45 -11.10 0.77 7.15
N ALA A 46 -11.99 1.74 7.40
CA ALA A 46 -13.37 1.48 7.76
C ALA A 46 -14.06 0.57 6.71
N GLY A 47 -14.57 -0.57 7.15
CA GLY A 47 -15.20 -1.56 6.27
C GLY A 47 -14.22 -2.49 5.54
N ILE A 48 -12.92 -2.37 5.79
CA ILE A 48 -11.88 -3.26 5.26
C ILE A 48 -11.38 -4.16 6.38
N GLU A 49 -11.46 -5.48 6.17
CA GLU A 49 -10.92 -6.41 7.14
C GLU A 49 -9.38 -6.39 7.11
N ALA A 50 -8.80 -5.94 8.21
CA ALA A 50 -7.35 -5.87 8.38
C ALA A 50 -6.95 -6.34 9.78
N PHE A 51 -5.69 -6.72 9.92
CA PHE A 51 -5.05 -7.04 11.19
C PHE A 51 -3.69 -6.33 11.27
N PRO A 52 -3.17 -6.04 12.47
CA PRO A 52 -1.84 -5.45 12.60
C PRO A 52 -0.76 -6.48 12.25
N GLY A 53 0.18 -6.09 11.39
CA GLY A 53 1.42 -6.82 11.16
C GLY A 53 2.37 -6.73 12.37
N SER A 54 3.52 -7.38 12.28
CA SER A 54 4.51 -7.36 13.38
C SER A 54 5.09 -5.96 13.60
N ASN A 55 5.14 -5.13 12.55
CA ASN A 55 5.49 -3.72 12.60
C ASN A 55 4.31 -2.78 13.00
N GLY A 56 3.13 -3.33 13.31
CA GLY A 56 1.92 -2.58 13.67
C GLY A 56 1.15 -1.97 12.48
N ALA A 57 1.68 -2.01 11.26
CA ALA A 57 0.98 -1.52 10.07
C ALA A 57 -0.08 -2.53 9.60
N ALA A 58 -1.13 -2.03 8.95
CA ALA A 58 -2.27 -2.85 8.56
C ALA A 58 -1.94 -3.86 7.44
N VAL A 59 -2.25 -5.13 7.70
CA VAL A 59 -2.27 -6.22 6.72
C VAL A 59 -3.72 -6.53 6.36
N LEU A 60 -4.05 -6.47 5.07
CA LEU A 60 -5.41 -6.69 4.58
C LEU A 60 -5.68 -8.20 4.50
N ARG A 61 -6.81 -8.68 5.04
CA ARG A 61 -7.19 -10.11 4.97
C ARG A 61 -7.42 -10.59 3.54
N GLU A 62 -7.84 -9.68 2.67
CA GLU A 62 -8.07 -9.96 1.26
C GLU A 62 -6.78 -10.02 0.43
N ALA A 63 -5.63 -9.61 0.96
CA ALA A 63 -4.35 -9.71 0.26
C ALA A 63 -3.91 -11.18 0.10
N CYS A 64 -3.29 -11.53 -1.03
CA CYS A 64 -2.71 -12.86 -1.25
C CYS A 64 -1.30 -13.00 -0.65
N ALA A 65 -0.60 -11.88 -0.48
CA ALA A 65 0.69 -11.79 0.20
C ALA A 65 0.87 -10.39 0.80
N TYR A 66 1.83 -10.25 1.70
CA TYR A 66 2.25 -8.94 2.19
C TYR A 66 3.75 -8.91 2.54
N LEU A 67 4.31 -7.71 2.52
CA LEU A 67 5.66 -7.41 3.02
C LEU A 67 5.58 -6.30 4.06
N GLU A 68 6.29 -6.49 5.16
CA GLU A 68 6.47 -5.49 6.22
C GLU A 68 7.81 -4.79 6.02
N CYS A 69 7.75 -3.48 5.88
CA CYS A 69 8.86 -2.66 5.44
C CYS A 69 9.17 -1.55 6.44
N ARG A 70 10.44 -1.15 6.52
CA ARG A 70 10.90 0.03 7.25
C ARG A 70 11.66 0.97 6.32
N ILE A 71 11.33 2.24 6.31
CA ILE A 71 11.97 3.23 5.43
C ILE A 71 13.37 3.58 5.95
N LEU A 72 14.39 3.34 5.13
CA LEU A 72 15.79 3.64 5.44
C LEU A 72 16.21 5.02 4.91
N SER A 73 15.74 5.39 3.72
CA SER A 73 16.06 6.68 3.11
C SER A 73 15.00 7.13 2.11
N ARG A 74 15.00 8.41 1.77
CA ARG A 74 14.10 9.01 0.76
C ARG A 74 14.88 9.97 -0.13
N MET A 75 14.50 10.03 -1.39
CA MET A 75 15.02 10.95 -2.39
C MET A 75 13.88 11.83 -2.89
N ASP A 76 14.13 13.14 -2.91
CA ASP A 76 13.22 14.12 -3.50
C ASP A 76 13.25 13.98 -5.03
N CYS A 77 12.08 13.79 -5.64
CA CYS A 77 11.89 13.70 -7.08
C CYS A 77 10.71 14.59 -7.51
N SER A 78 10.90 15.92 -7.43
CA SER A 78 9.93 16.93 -7.85
C SER A 78 8.59 16.82 -7.12
N ASP A 79 7.61 16.11 -7.67
CA ASP A 79 6.27 15.91 -7.11
C ASP A 79 6.13 14.58 -6.35
N HIS A 80 7.18 13.75 -6.31
CA HIS A 80 7.23 12.47 -5.60
C HIS A 80 8.46 12.35 -4.71
N TRP A 81 8.33 11.47 -3.72
CA TRP A 81 9.45 10.87 -3.02
C TRP A 81 9.68 9.45 -3.53
N VAL A 82 10.92 9.13 -3.86
CA VAL A 82 11.39 7.75 -3.97
C VAL A 82 11.83 7.32 -2.58
N SER A 83 11.30 6.20 -2.08
CA SER A 83 11.60 5.70 -0.72
C SER A 83 12.31 4.36 -0.83
N PHE A 84 13.45 4.24 -0.16
CA PHE A 84 14.17 2.99 0.00
C PHE A 84 13.81 2.40 1.34
N ALA A 85 13.35 1.15 1.32
CA ALA A 85 12.90 0.46 2.51
C ALA A 85 13.52 -0.93 2.60
N GLU A 86 13.83 -1.33 3.83
CA GLU A 86 14.21 -2.69 4.17
C GLU A 86 12.95 -3.52 4.37
N VAL A 87 12.92 -4.72 3.80
CA VAL A 87 11.88 -5.72 4.10
C VAL A 87 12.29 -6.44 5.37
N THR A 88 11.49 -6.27 6.41
CA THR A 88 11.70 -6.82 7.75
C THR A 88 10.89 -8.09 8.03
N GLY A 89 9.89 -8.37 7.19
CA GLY A 89 9.04 -9.54 7.30
C GLY A 89 8.04 -9.63 6.14
N GLY A 90 7.26 -10.70 6.12
CA GLY A 90 6.23 -10.90 5.11
C GLY A 90 5.67 -12.31 5.14
N ASN A 91 4.57 -12.52 4.43
CA ASN A 91 3.95 -13.84 4.29
C ASN A 91 3.21 -13.95 2.95
N VAL A 92 3.12 -15.17 2.44
CA VAL A 92 2.26 -15.55 1.31
C VAL A 92 1.06 -16.29 1.88
N ALA A 93 -0.06 -15.59 2.00
CA ALA A 93 -1.30 -16.15 2.55
C ALA A 93 -1.98 -17.12 1.57
N ARG A 94 -1.79 -16.92 0.26
CA ARG A 94 -2.36 -17.78 -0.80
C ARG A 94 -1.30 -18.02 -1.89
N SER A 95 -0.59 -19.14 -1.83
CA SER A 95 0.51 -19.47 -2.75
C SER A 95 0.09 -19.64 -4.20
N GLU A 96 -1.12 -20.16 -4.42
CA GLU A 96 -1.67 -20.40 -5.77
C GLU A 96 -2.31 -19.15 -6.38
N ALA A 97 -2.42 -18.05 -5.62
CA ALA A 97 -3.07 -16.85 -6.09
C ALA A 97 -2.15 -16.05 -7.02
N GLN A 98 -2.66 -15.68 -8.18
CA GLN A 98 -1.98 -14.75 -9.08
C GLN A 98 -2.17 -13.31 -8.59
N THR A 99 -1.07 -12.55 -8.55
CA THR A 99 -1.12 -11.14 -8.13
C THR A 99 -1.77 -10.30 -9.22
N ALA A 100 -2.69 -9.42 -8.84
CA ALA A 100 -3.31 -8.47 -9.75
C ALA A 100 -2.26 -7.54 -10.38
N VAL A 101 -2.24 -7.47 -11.70
CA VAL A 101 -1.33 -6.59 -12.45
C VAL A 101 -2.13 -5.44 -13.05
N HIS A 102 -1.77 -4.21 -12.68
CA HIS A 102 -2.27 -3.04 -13.39
C HIS A 102 -1.40 -2.77 -14.61
N HIS A 103 -1.81 -3.30 -15.76
CA HIS A 103 -1.15 -3.04 -17.04
C HIS A 103 -1.94 -2.00 -17.85
N ARG A 104 -1.28 -0.90 -18.20
CA ARG A 104 -1.87 0.16 -19.00
C ARG A 104 -1.46 0.00 -20.47
N LYS A 105 -2.44 -0.19 -21.36
CA LYS A 105 -2.19 -0.26 -22.82
C LYS A 105 -1.89 1.10 -23.47
N VAL A 106 -2.46 2.20 -22.96
CA VAL A 106 -2.30 3.55 -23.53
C VAL A 106 -2.24 4.63 -22.45
N GLY A 107 -1.26 5.54 -22.57
CA GLY A 107 -0.82 6.57 -21.63
C GLY A 107 -1.61 7.90 -21.57
N THR A 108 -2.92 7.95 -21.80
CA THR A 108 -3.65 9.21 -22.08
C THR A 108 -3.99 10.18 -20.92
N TYR A 109 -3.75 9.85 -19.65
CA TYR A 109 -4.11 10.67 -18.47
C TYR A 109 -3.21 10.36 -17.25
N TYR A 110 -2.95 11.39 -16.42
CA TYR A 110 -2.25 11.34 -15.13
C TYR A 110 -3.18 11.85 -14.03
#